data_AF-A0A7Y9HRD9-F1
#
_entry.id   AF-A0A7Y9HRD9-F1
#
_cell.length_a   1.000
_cell.length_b   1.000
_cell.length_c   1.000
_cell.angle_alpha   90.00
_cell.angle_beta   90.00
_cell.angle_gamma   90.00
#
_symmetry.space_group_name_H-M   'P 1'
#
loop_
_entity.id
_entity.type
_entity.pdbx_description
1 polymer ?
#
loop_
_entity_poly.entity_id
_entity_poly.type
_entity_poly.pdbx_seq_one_letter_code
_entity_poly.pdbx_strand_id
1 'polypeptide(L)'
;MIRLAAMLMVLAAPALAEPLPIHYNERPPHHYTRQGMPQGDGIERLRAALATANLPYQFHATPAKQQLVLLKANERPACMLAWVALPGRERAGKLSDIIYDERRLWCTMATPDEVMQRLNAALRQ
;
A
#
# COMPACT_ATOMS: atom_id res chain seq x y z
N MET A 1 -44.03 -34.99 -20.09
CA MET A 1 -42.70 -34.52 -20.56
C MET A 1 -42.30 -33.34 -19.68
N ILE A 2 -41.50 -33.56 -18.64
CA ILE A 2 -41.05 -32.49 -17.73
C ILE A 2 -39.63 -32.12 -18.14
N ARG A 3 -39.44 -30.90 -18.66
CA ARG A 3 -38.12 -30.33 -18.96
C ARG A 3 -37.52 -29.82 -17.65
N LEU A 4 -36.51 -30.52 -17.11
CA LEU A 4 -35.67 -29.96 -16.05
C LEU A 4 -34.78 -28.87 -16.68
N ALA A 5 -35.03 -27.62 -16.30
CA ALA A 5 -34.12 -26.52 -16.56
C ALA A 5 -33.01 -26.57 -15.49
N ALA A 6 -31.80 -26.98 -15.89
CA ALA A 6 -30.62 -26.93 -15.04
C ALA A 6 -30.14 -25.48 -14.94
N MET A 7 -30.35 -24.85 -13.78
CA MET A 7 -29.89 -23.50 -13.48
C MET A 7 -28.40 -23.57 -13.09
N LEU A 8 -27.52 -23.11 -13.99
CA LEU A 8 -26.09 -22.97 -13.71
C LEU A 8 -25.89 -21.83 -12.69
N MET A 9 -25.59 -22.17 -11.43
CA MET A 9 -25.04 -21.21 -10.48
C MET A 9 -23.57 -20.97 -10.83
N VAL A 10 -23.25 -19.80 -11.36
CA VAL A 10 -21.87 -19.31 -11.48
C VAL A 10 -21.40 -18.96 -10.07
N LEU A 11 -20.58 -19.83 -9.47
CA LEU A 11 -19.81 -19.50 -8.28
C LEU A 11 -18.74 -18.48 -8.69
N ALA A 12 -18.97 -17.20 -8.38
CA ALA A 12 -17.93 -16.19 -8.45
C ALA A 12 -16.87 -16.53 -7.39
N ALA A 13 -15.77 -17.14 -7.81
CA ALA A 13 -14.61 -17.31 -6.94
C ALA A 13 -14.08 -15.93 -6.57
N PRO A 14 -13.84 -15.63 -5.28
CA PRO A 14 -13.25 -14.36 -4.90
C PRO A 14 -11.85 -14.28 -5.51
N ALA A 15 -11.63 -13.30 -6.39
CA ALA A 15 -10.30 -13.01 -6.88
C ALA A 15 -9.43 -12.64 -5.67
N LEU A 16 -8.40 -13.44 -5.40
CA LEU A 16 -7.48 -13.21 -4.30
C LEU A 16 -6.73 -11.91 -4.62
N ALA A 17 -7.00 -10.85 -3.85
CA ALA A 17 -6.43 -9.54 -4.11
C ALA A 17 -4.90 -9.61 -4.02
N GLU A 18 -4.20 -9.18 -5.07
CA GLU A 18 -2.74 -9.12 -5.05
C GLU A 18 -2.25 -8.23 -3.90
N PRO A 19 -1.27 -8.67 -3.10
CA PRO A 19 -0.74 -7.86 -2.02
C PRO A 19 -0.14 -6.54 -2.53
N LEU A 20 -0.50 -5.42 -1.91
CA LEU A 20 0.04 -4.11 -2.22
C LEU A 20 1.54 -4.06 -1.87
N PRO A 21 2.45 -3.80 -2.83
CA PRO A 21 3.86 -3.62 -2.54
C PRO A 21 4.09 -2.32 -1.76
N ILE A 22 4.70 -2.42 -0.59
CA ILE A 22 5.09 -1.31 0.26
C ILE A 22 6.62 -1.22 0.30
N HIS A 23 7.17 -0.22 -0.35
CA HIS A 23 8.61 0.04 -0.40
C HIS A 23 9.04 0.93 0.75
N TYR A 24 10.13 0.60 1.43
CA TYR A 24 10.76 1.46 2.44
C TYR A 24 12.26 1.52 2.20
N ASN A 25 12.89 2.65 2.52
CA ASN A 25 14.36 2.76 2.52
C ASN A 25 14.88 2.48 3.94
N GLU A 26 16.13 2.09 4.10
CA GLU A 26 16.71 1.88 5.44
C GLU A 26 16.93 3.23 6.16
N ARG A 27 16.33 3.41 7.33
CA ARG A 27 16.50 4.57 8.23
C ARG A 27 16.04 4.24 9.66
N PRO A 28 16.93 3.66 10.49
CA PRO A 28 16.68 3.54 11.93
C PRO A 28 16.45 4.92 12.58
N PRO A 29 15.60 5.03 13.62
CA PRO A 29 14.83 3.93 14.23
C PRO A 29 13.50 3.64 13.52
N HIS A 30 13.14 4.37 12.46
CA HIS A 30 11.76 4.41 11.97
C HIS A 30 11.36 3.28 11.04
N HIS A 31 12.27 2.90 10.14
CA HIS A 31 12.01 1.85 9.17
C HIS A 31 13.35 1.23 8.76
N TYR A 32 13.55 -0.02 9.15
CA TYR A 32 14.80 -0.74 8.90
C TYR A 32 14.58 -2.25 8.86
N THR A 33 15.49 -2.97 8.20
CA THR A 33 15.50 -4.43 8.19
C THR A 33 16.31 -4.97 9.37
N ARG A 34 15.75 -5.92 10.14
CA ARG A 34 16.49 -6.72 11.12
C ARG A 34 16.15 -8.19 10.91
N GLN A 35 17.17 -9.02 10.72
CA GLN A 35 17.01 -10.48 10.49
C GLN A 35 16.02 -10.79 9.34
N GLY A 36 16.07 -10.00 8.26
CA GLY A 36 15.18 -10.15 7.10
C GLY A 36 13.76 -9.61 7.28
N MET A 37 13.42 -9.09 8.46
CA MET A 37 12.09 -8.55 8.75
C MET A 37 12.12 -7.02 8.80
N PRO A 38 11.14 -6.32 8.20
CA PRO A 38 10.94 -4.89 8.38
C PRO A 38 10.57 -4.59 9.84
N GLN A 39 11.19 -3.57 10.43
CA GLN A 39 11.05 -3.12 11.81
C GLN A 39 11.07 -1.59 11.88
N GLY A 40 10.70 -1.05 13.05
CA GLY A 40 10.72 0.39 13.34
C GLY A 40 9.32 0.97 13.54
N ASP A 41 9.24 2.12 14.21
CA ASP A 41 7.95 2.71 14.61
C ASP A 41 7.03 3.03 13.42
N GLY A 42 7.57 3.53 12.31
CA GLY A 42 6.86 3.82 11.08
C GLY A 42 6.39 2.56 10.36
N ILE A 43 7.18 1.48 10.41
CA ILE A 43 6.76 0.16 9.91
C ILE A 43 5.60 -0.37 10.74
N GLU A 44 5.69 -0.34 12.07
CA GLU A 44 4.66 -0.91 12.94
C GLU A 44 3.35 -0.12 12.89
N ARG A 45 3.42 1.22 12.86
CA ARG A 45 2.21 2.04 12.66
C ARG A 45 1.55 1.78 11.31
N LEU A 46 2.34 1.67 10.24
CA LEU A 46 1.78 1.35 8.93
C LEU A 46 1.21 -0.08 8.88
N ARG A 47 1.88 -1.05 9.50
CA ARG A 47 1.41 -2.43 9.61
C ARG A 47 0.04 -2.50 10.27
N ALA A 48 -0.14 -1.80 11.39
CA ALA A 48 -1.40 -1.71 12.10
C ALA A 48 -2.50 -1.10 11.22
N ALA A 49 -2.20 0.01 10.53
CA ALA A 49 -3.16 0.65 9.63
C ALA A 49 -3.56 -0.25 8.45
N LEU A 50 -2.62 -0.95 7.82
CA LEU A 50 -2.90 -1.88 6.72
C LEU A 50 -3.75 -3.08 7.19
N ALA A 51 -3.47 -3.59 8.40
CA ALA A 51 -4.25 -4.66 9.01
C ALA A 51 -5.69 -4.21 9.34
N THR A 52 -5.85 -3.05 9.98
CA THR A 52 -7.17 -2.44 10.26
C THR A 52 -7.95 -2.17 8.98
N ALA A 53 -7.26 -1.72 7.93
CA ALA A 53 -7.85 -1.50 6.62
C ALA A 53 -8.18 -2.81 5.87
N ASN A 54 -7.79 -3.99 6.37
CA ASN A 54 -7.89 -5.29 5.71
C ASN A 54 -7.26 -5.30 4.30
N LEU A 55 -6.10 -4.67 4.16
CA LEU A 55 -5.34 -4.62 2.91
C LEU A 55 -4.25 -5.70 2.94
N PRO A 56 -4.20 -6.64 1.98
CA PRO A 56 -3.03 -7.50 1.84
C PRO A 56 -1.84 -6.65 1.36
N TYR A 57 -0.65 -6.89 1.91
CA TYR A 57 0.55 -6.12 1.58
C TYR A 57 1.82 -6.96 1.67
N GLN A 58 2.88 -6.47 1.03
CA GLN A 58 4.23 -7.00 1.17
C GLN A 58 5.23 -5.87 1.29
N PHE A 59 6.13 -5.95 2.28
CA PHE A 59 7.18 -4.95 2.47
C PHE A 59 8.44 -5.28 1.64
N HIS A 60 9.03 -4.26 1.02
CA HIS A 60 10.26 -4.35 0.26
C HIS A 60 11.27 -3.28 0.69
N ALA A 61 12.45 -3.71 1.17
CA ALA A 61 13.57 -2.80 1.35
C ALA A 61 14.04 -2.33 -0.03
N THR A 62 13.85 -1.05 -0.33
CA THR A 62 14.11 -0.45 -1.65
C THR A 62 14.77 0.91 -1.46
N PRO A 63 15.96 1.18 -2.04
CA PRO A 63 16.61 2.49 -1.97
C PRO A 63 15.70 3.62 -2.46
N ALA A 64 15.72 4.77 -1.80
CA ALA A 64 14.82 5.89 -2.09
C ALA A 64 14.90 6.36 -3.57
N LYS A 65 16.07 6.29 -4.21
CA LYS A 65 16.23 6.61 -5.64
C LYS A 65 15.45 5.63 -6.54
N GLN A 66 15.42 4.34 -6.21
CA GLN A 66 14.67 3.35 -6.96
C GLN A 66 13.16 3.50 -6.73
N GLN A 67 12.74 3.86 -5.51
CA GLN A 67 11.35 4.21 -5.23
C GLN A 67 10.84 5.36 -6.13
N LEU A 68 11.68 6.36 -6.39
CA LEU A 68 11.34 7.44 -7.32
C LEU A 68 11.19 6.97 -8.77
N VAL A 69 11.92 5.95 -9.19
CA VAL A 69 11.75 5.34 -10.52
C VAL A 69 10.38 4.66 -10.61
N LEU A 70 10.02 3.88 -9.60
CA LEU A 70 8.72 3.20 -9.52
C LEU A 70 7.55 4.21 -9.51
N LEU A 71 7.65 5.28 -8.73
CA LEU A 71 6.67 6.36 -8.69
C LEU A 71 6.55 7.07 -10.04
N LYS A 72 7.65 7.33 -10.74
CA LYS A 72 7.60 7.98 -12.06
C LYS A 72 6.98 7.08 -13.12
N ALA A 73 7.28 5.79 -13.08
CA ALA A 73 6.75 4.81 -14.01
C ALA A 73 5.22 4.68 -13.85
N ASN A 74 4.72 4.67 -12.61
CA ASN A 74 3.28 4.61 -12.31
C ASN A 74 2.55 3.41 -12.96
N GLU A 75 3.26 2.33 -13.30
CA GLU A 75 2.72 1.23 -14.11
C GLU A 75 1.80 0.28 -13.32
N ARG A 76 2.03 0.12 -12.01
CA ARG A 76 1.31 -0.81 -11.14
C ARG A 76 1.07 -0.21 -9.74
N PRO A 77 0.06 -0.70 -9.00
CA PRO A 77 -0.13 -0.32 -7.59
C PRO A 77 1.13 -0.61 -6.77
N ALA A 78 1.62 0.41 -6.06
CA ALA A 78 2.72 0.31 -5.10
C ALA A 78 2.75 1.58 -4.24
N CYS A 79 3.23 1.47 -3.00
CA CYS A 79 3.37 2.63 -2.11
C CYS A 79 4.75 2.71 -1.48
N MET A 80 5.22 3.93 -1.26
CA MET A 80 6.57 4.23 -0.82
C MET A 80 6.49 4.93 0.54
N LEU A 81 7.09 4.34 1.57
CA LEU A 81 7.06 4.85 2.95
C LEU A 81 8.03 6.02 3.13
N ALA A 82 7.70 6.91 4.07
CA ALA A 82 8.54 7.97 4.60
C ALA A 82 8.72 9.21 3.71
N TRP A 83 7.73 9.52 2.87
CA TRP A 83 7.74 10.69 2.00
C TRP A 83 6.98 11.86 2.62
N VAL A 84 7.56 13.06 2.55
CA VAL A 84 6.90 14.30 2.94
C VAL A 84 6.01 14.82 1.82
N ALA A 85 4.92 15.49 2.16
CA ALA A 85 4.12 16.22 1.18
C ALA A 85 4.90 17.47 0.73
N LEU A 86 5.23 17.55 -0.56
CA LEU A 86 5.86 18.73 -1.16
C LEU A 86 5.06 19.17 -2.39
N PRO A 87 5.04 20.48 -2.70
CA PRO A 87 4.37 20.98 -3.89
C PRO A 87 4.75 20.18 -5.15
N GLY A 88 3.72 19.72 -5.87
CA GLY A 88 3.88 18.96 -7.11
C GLY A 88 4.09 17.45 -6.97
N ARG A 89 4.26 16.89 -5.75
CA ARG A 89 4.33 15.43 -5.56
C ARG A 89 3.01 14.72 -5.86
N GLU A 90 1.89 15.38 -5.56
CA GLU A 90 0.54 14.91 -5.91
C GLU A 90 0.35 14.70 -7.42
N ARG A 91 1.23 15.23 -8.28
CA ARG A 91 1.18 14.97 -9.73
C ARG A 91 1.80 13.63 -10.13
N ALA A 92 2.67 13.06 -9.31
CA ALA A 92 3.39 11.82 -9.61
C ALA A 92 2.95 10.64 -8.74
N GLY A 93 2.06 10.86 -7.78
CA GLY A 93 1.41 9.80 -7.01
C GLY A 93 0.47 10.38 -5.96
N LYS A 94 -0.23 9.51 -5.25
CA LYS A 94 -1.23 9.84 -4.22
C LYS A 94 -0.59 9.82 -2.85
N LEU A 95 -0.74 10.87 -2.05
CA LEU A 95 -0.23 10.88 -0.66
C LEU A 95 -1.29 10.34 0.32
N SER A 96 -0.86 9.49 1.25
CA SER A 96 -1.70 9.05 2.38
C SER A 96 -1.78 10.12 3.47
N ASP A 97 -2.55 9.85 4.52
CA ASP A 97 -2.43 10.53 5.81
C ASP A 97 -1.07 10.27 6.47
N ILE A 98 -0.76 11.07 7.50
CA ILE A 98 0.52 11.01 8.23
C ILE A 98 0.65 9.67 8.97
N ILE A 99 1.81 9.05 8.82
CA ILE A 99 2.21 7.82 9.51
C ILE A 99 3.05 8.17 10.73
N TYR A 100 3.98 9.11 10.64
CA TYR A 100 4.75 9.61 11.79
C TYR A 100 5.39 10.95 11.40
N ASP A 101 5.64 11.85 12.35
CA ASP A 101 6.08 13.22 12.08
C ASP A 101 5.26 13.88 10.96
N GLU A 102 5.85 14.11 9.78
CA GLU A 102 5.21 14.61 8.55
C GLU A 102 5.23 13.58 7.41
N ARG A 103 5.60 12.34 7.72
CA ARG A 103 5.91 11.26 6.79
C ARG A 103 4.64 10.50 6.43
N ARG A 104 4.44 10.27 5.14
CA ARG A 104 3.27 9.63 4.53
C ARG A 104 3.73 8.47 3.65
N LEU A 105 2.78 7.63 3.23
CA LEU A 105 2.95 6.86 2.01
C LEU A 105 2.77 7.78 0.80
N TRP A 106 3.62 7.58 -0.20
CA TRP A 106 3.41 8.10 -1.54
C TRP A 106 3.16 6.92 -2.46
N CYS A 107 1.92 6.76 -2.89
CA CYS A 107 1.46 5.65 -3.71
C CYS A 107 1.44 6.02 -5.19
N THR A 108 1.70 5.04 -6.05
CA THR A 108 1.57 5.24 -7.50
C THR A 108 0.14 5.62 -7.88
N MET A 109 -0.02 6.34 -8.98
CA MET A 109 -1.34 6.70 -9.52
C MET A 109 -2.20 5.48 -9.85
N ALA A 110 -1.56 4.35 -10.20
CA ALA A 110 -2.22 3.07 -10.42
C ALA A 110 -2.84 2.46 -9.15
N THR A 111 -2.47 2.94 -7.95
CA THR A 111 -3.07 2.47 -6.70
C THR A 111 -4.54 2.90 -6.63
N PRO A 112 -5.51 1.98 -6.47
CA PRO A 112 -6.93 2.33 -6.47
C PRO A 112 -7.31 3.34 -5.38
N ASP A 113 -8.26 4.24 -5.67
CA ASP A 113 -8.71 5.26 -4.70
C ASP A 113 -9.33 4.63 -3.45
N GLU A 114 -10.07 3.53 -3.61
CA GLU A 114 -10.64 2.79 -2.47
C GLU A 114 -9.55 2.30 -1.50
N VAL A 115 -8.41 1.85 -2.03
CA VAL A 115 -7.25 1.43 -1.21
C VAL A 115 -6.73 2.61 -0.41
N MET A 116 -6.58 3.78 -1.06
CA MET A 116 -6.14 5.01 -0.39
C MET A 116 -7.14 5.45 0.70
N GLN A 117 -8.44 5.39 0.42
CA GLN A 117 -9.50 5.77 1.35
C GLN A 117 -9.50 4.87 2.61
N ARG A 118 -9.45 3.54 2.43
CA ARG A 118 -9.41 2.58 3.54
C ARG A 118 -8.16 2.73 4.38
N LEU A 119 -7.00 2.90 3.75
CA LEU A 119 -5.73 3.15 4.43
C LEU A 119 -5.79 4.45 5.26
N ASN A 120 -6.28 5.54 4.67
CA ASN A 120 -6.39 6.83 5.34
C ASN A 120 -7.37 6.80 6.51
N ALA A 121 -8.49 6.10 6.37
CA ALA A 121 -9.43 5.88 7.47
C ALA A 121 -8.80 5.10 8.63
N ALA A 122 -7.93 4.13 8.33
CA ALA A 122 -7.20 3.37 9.35
C ALA A 122 -6.08 4.16 10.03
N LEU A 123 -5.38 5.04 9.30
CA LEU A 123 -4.30 5.87 9.85
C LEU A 123 -4.75 6.95 10.84
N ARG A 124 -6.04 7.29 10.83
CA ARG A 124 -6.66 8.30 11.72
C ARG A 124 -7.18 7.72 13.04
N GLN A 125 -7.17 6.41 13.20
CA GLN A 125 -7.55 5.72 14.43
C GLN A 125 -6.37 5.69 15.40
#